data_AF-A0A5J4V8A0-F1
#
_entry.id   AF-A0A5J4V8A0-F1
#
_cell.length_a   1.000
_cell.length_b   1.000
_cell.length_c   1.000
_cell.angle_alpha   90.00
_cell.angle_beta   90.00
_cell.angle_gamma   90.00
#
_symmetry.space_group_name_H-M   'P 1'
#
loop_
_entity.id
_entity.type
_entity.pdbx_description
1 polymer ?
#
loop_
_entity_poly.entity_id
_entity_poly.type
_entity_poly.pdbx_seq_one_letter_code
_entity_poly.pdbx_strand_id
1 'polypeptide(L)'
;EEEGISSPTRKNSGFINIGQLDPNGRGKKLFYDSLRIKGASDQLIKDVISSWRTQWDRHVHGLTRLGIYLDMNNITTNQLLSSNVQHIIIANWLSSMKYSNTHAAIKEARTAANMLFEVVGQSLPQKLIQLVMKEHIRESAKVISEEEIWHLDVLLEHLQNISKNRNLTQPKILAACLSSIIA
;
A
#
# COMPACT_ATOMS: atom_id res chain seq x y z
N GLU A 1 -33.99 -24.00 -21.72
CA GLU A 1 -32.63 -24.02 -21.16
C GLU A 1 -31.86 -22.86 -21.78
N GLU A 2 -31.69 -21.77 -21.04
CA GLU A 2 -30.75 -20.70 -21.37
C GLU A 2 -30.02 -20.37 -20.05
N GLU A 3 -28.81 -20.89 -19.92
CA GLU A 3 -27.92 -20.59 -18.80
C GLU A 3 -27.33 -19.18 -18.98
N GLY A 4 -27.86 -18.23 -18.21
CA GLY A 4 -27.24 -16.92 -18.04
C GLY A 4 -25.97 -17.04 -17.21
N ILE A 5 -24.80 -16.94 -17.85
CA ILE A 5 -23.50 -16.88 -17.18
C ILE A 5 -23.37 -15.51 -16.50
N SER A 6 -23.79 -15.47 -15.23
CA SER A 6 -23.51 -14.38 -14.29
C SER A 6 -22.00 -14.28 -14.06
N SER A 7 -21.39 -13.20 -14.51
CA SER A 7 -19.98 -12.87 -14.27
C SER A 7 -19.64 -12.89 -12.77
N PRO A 8 -18.53 -13.52 -12.35
CA PRO A 8 -18.18 -13.57 -10.94
C PRO A 8 -17.63 -12.21 -10.51
N THR A 9 -18.46 -11.48 -9.76
CA THR A 9 -18.05 -10.29 -9.01
C THR A 9 -16.78 -10.61 -8.23
N ARG A 10 -15.70 -9.88 -8.53
CA ARG A 10 -14.37 -10.00 -7.94
C ARG A 10 -14.47 -9.80 -6.42
N LYS A 11 -14.70 -10.88 -5.67
CA LYS A 11 -14.70 -10.86 -4.21
C LYS A 11 -13.31 -10.41 -3.76
N ASN A 12 -13.24 -9.32 -2.99
CA ASN A 12 -12.06 -8.90 -2.24
C ASN A 12 -11.67 -10.03 -1.26
N SER A 13 -10.91 -11.03 -1.73
CA SER A 13 -10.47 -12.18 -0.95
C SER A 13 -9.22 -11.89 -0.10
N GLY A 14 -8.83 -10.62 0.04
CA GLY A 14 -7.55 -10.23 0.65
C GLY A 14 -7.61 -9.83 2.13
N PHE A 15 -8.77 -9.47 2.66
CA PHE A 15 -8.89 -9.07 4.06
C PHE A 15 -9.27 -10.27 4.92
N ILE A 16 -8.26 -11.01 5.40
CA ILE A 16 -8.47 -11.96 6.50
C ILE A 16 -8.95 -11.15 7.70
N ASN A 17 -10.07 -11.58 8.27
CA ASN A 17 -10.70 -10.92 9.41
C ASN A 17 -9.70 -10.86 10.58
N ILE A 18 -9.42 -9.66 11.11
CA ILE A 18 -8.39 -9.43 12.15
C ILE A 18 -8.63 -10.34 13.37
N GLY A 19 -9.90 -10.62 13.68
CA GLY A 19 -10.29 -11.54 14.76
C GLY A 19 -9.89 -13.00 14.56
N GLN A 20 -9.66 -13.46 13.32
CA GLN A 20 -9.14 -14.81 13.04
C GLN A 20 -7.61 -14.90 13.09
N LEU A 21 -6.90 -13.78 12.88
CA LEU A 21 -5.44 -13.73 12.89
C LEU A 21 -4.84 -13.39 14.26
N ASP A 22 -5.61 -12.79 15.17
CA ASP A 22 -5.09 -12.31 16.44
C ASP A 22 -6.12 -12.34 17.58
N PRO A 23 -6.38 -13.52 18.16
CA PRO A 23 -7.28 -13.65 19.31
C PRO A 23 -6.79 -12.85 20.54
N ASN A 24 -5.52 -12.48 20.59
CA ASN A 24 -4.91 -11.74 21.70
C ASN A 24 -4.86 -10.21 21.46
N GLY A 25 -5.29 -9.73 20.29
CA GLY A 25 -5.29 -8.30 19.96
C GLY A 25 -3.91 -7.63 20.07
N ARG A 26 -2.82 -8.37 19.78
CA ARG A 26 -1.43 -7.90 19.85
C ARG A 26 -1.20 -6.59 19.13
N GLY A 27 -1.76 -6.41 17.93
CA GLY A 27 -1.59 -5.16 17.16
C GLY A 27 -2.18 -3.95 17.87
N LYS A 28 -3.38 -4.11 18.45
CA LYS A 28 -4.02 -3.07 19.28
C LYS A 28 -3.21 -2.85 20.55
N LYS A 29 -2.83 -3.91 21.24
CA LYS A 29 -2.02 -3.84 22.47
C LYS A 29 -0.71 -3.08 22.22
N LEU A 30 0.02 -3.41 21.16
CA LEU A 30 1.27 -2.75 20.78
C LEU A 30 1.06 -1.24 20.57
N PHE A 31 -0.02 -0.84 19.91
CA PHE A 31 -0.35 0.56 19.71
C PHE A 31 -0.64 1.30 21.03
N TYR A 32 -1.51 0.71 21.86
CA TYR A 32 -1.86 1.27 23.17
C TYR A 32 -0.64 1.39 24.07
N ASP A 33 0.15 0.33 24.20
CA ASP A 33 1.34 0.30 25.06
C ASP A 33 2.36 1.34 24.59
N SER A 34 2.54 1.48 23.27
CA SER A 34 3.48 2.44 22.69
C SER A 34 3.15 3.89 23.05
N LEU A 35 1.87 4.27 22.96
CA LEU A 35 1.40 5.61 23.32
C LEU A 35 1.39 5.84 24.84
N ARG A 36 1.00 4.83 25.63
CA ARG A 36 1.05 4.90 27.11
C ARG A 36 2.46 5.11 27.63
N ILE A 37 3.47 4.45 27.03
CA ILE A 37 4.89 4.66 27.37
C ILE A 37 5.31 6.12 27.15
N LYS A 38 4.70 6.83 26.19
CA LYS A 38 4.90 8.27 25.97
C LYS A 38 4.03 9.16 26.83
N GLY A 39 3.23 8.60 27.75
CA GLY A 39 2.36 9.36 28.65
C GLY A 39 0.99 9.72 28.06
N ALA A 40 0.59 9.12 26.93
CA ALA A 40 -0.76 9.33 26.40
C ALA A 40 -1.82 8.69 27.31
N SER A 41 -2.92 9.39 27.51
CA SER A 41 -4.09 8.85 28.22
C SER A 41 -4.89 7.90 27.32
N ASP A 42 -5.62 6.97 27.93
CA ASP A 42 -6.51 6.05 27.20
C ASP A 42 -7.58 6.79 26.38
N GLN A 43 -8.01 7.97 26.85
CA GLN A 43 -8.95 8.79 26.10
C GLN A 43 -8.32 9.33 24.82
N LEU A 44 -7.11 9.90 24.90
CA LEU A 44 -6.39 10.38 23.72
C LEU A 44 -6.18 9.26 22.69
N ILE A 45 -5.81 8.06 23.16
CA ILE A 45 -5.62 6.89 22.28
C ILE A 45 -6.92 6.54 21.56
N LYS A 46 -8.05 6.54 22.26
CA LYS A 46 -9.38 6.30 21.65
C LYS A 46 -9.74 7.38 20.63
N ASP A 47 -9.47 8.65 20.94
CA ASP A 47 -9.76 9.76 20.05
C ASP A 47 -8.94 9.64 18.75
N VAL A 48 -7.64 9.32 18.84
CA VAL A 48 -6.78 9.05 17.70
C VAL A 48 -7.31 7.90 16.86
N ILE A 49 -7.66 6.76 17.48
CA ILE A 49 -8.21 5.60 16.77
C ILE A 49 -9.52 5.96 16.06
N SER A 50 -10.40 6.70 16.74
CA SER A 50 -11.69 7.12 16.18
C SER A 50 -11.53 8.02 14.95
N SER A 51 -10.46 8.83 14.91
CA SER A 51 -10.16 9.71 13.78
C SER A 51 -9.78 8.96 12.51
N TRP A 52 -9.31 7.71 12.61
CA TRP A 52 -8.73 6.96 11.50
C TRP A 52 -9.72 6.14 10.67
N ARG A 53 -11.04 6.23 10.93
CA ARG A 53 -12.10 5.55 10.15
C ARG A 53 -11.72 4.10 9.80
N THR A 54 -11.50 3.79 8.52
CA THR A 54 -11.16 2.44 8.00
C THR A 54 -9.66 2.17 7.91
N GLN A 55 -8.80 3.16 8.18
CA GLN A 55 -7.35 2.99 8.15
C GLN A 55 -6.85 2.22 9.37
N TRP A 56 -7.53 2.36 10.51
CA TRP A 56 -7.16 1.69 11.76
C TRP A 56 -7.05 0.17 11.58
N ASP A 57 -8.00 -0.47 10.91
CA ASP A 57 -7.98 -1.92 10.72
C ASP A 57 -6.75 -2.38 9.93
N ARG A 58 -6.36 -1.64 8.88
CA ARG A 58 -5.14 -1.94 8.10
C ARG A 58 -3.88 -1.76 8.95
N HIS A 59 -3.84 -0.69 9.74
CA HIS A 59 -2.74 -0.45 10.65
C HIS A 59 -2.61 -1.53 11.72
N VAL A 60 -3.72 -1.89 12.36
CA VAL A 60 -3.75 -2.97 13.36
C VAL A 60 -3.29 -4.29 12.76
N HIS A 61 -3.72 -4.61 11.54
CA HIS A 61 -3.29 -5.84 10.87
C HIS A 61 -1.76 -5.90 10.68
N GLY A 62 -1.15 -4.81 10.19
CA GLY A 62 0.31 -4.69 10.11
C GLY A 62 0.99 -4.74 11.48
N LEU A 63 0.43 -4.07 12.49
CA LEU A 63 0.95 -4.06 13.86
C LEU A 63 0.82 -5.40 14.57
N THR A 64 -0.19 -6.20 14.26
CA THR A 64 -0.33 -7.57 14.77
C THR A 64 0.86 -8.42 14.33
N ARG A 65 1.27 -8.32 13.06
CA ARG A 65 2.46 -9.03 12.54
C ARG A 65 3.74 -8.58 13.24
N LEU A 66 3.86 -7.29 13.52
CA LEU A 66 4.98 -6.75 14.31
C LEU A 66 4.95 -7.29 15.74
N GLY A 67 3.78 -7.25 16.40
CA GLY A 67 3.61 -7.77 17.75
C GLY A 67 3.99 -9.25 17.86
N ILE A 68 3.60 -10.08 16.89
CA ILE A 68 4.02 -11.50 16.84
C ILE A 68 5.55 -11.62 16.72
N TYR A 69 6.19 -10.83 15.87
CA TYR A 69 7.64 -10.84 15.73
C TYR A 69 8.34 -10.41 17.03
N LEU A 70 7.84 -9.37 17.69
CA LEU A 70 8.38 -8.90 18.97
C LEU A 70 8.27 -9.97 20.06
N ASP A 71 7.10 -10.63 20.17
CA ASP A 71 6.88 -11.75 21.09
C ASP A 71 7.88 -12.89 20.82
N MET A 72 8.04 -13.30 19.55
CA MET A 72 8.96 -14.37 19.15
C MET A 72 10.43 -14.08 19.49
N ASN A 73 10.82 -12.81 19.52
CA ASN A 73 12.19 -12.37 19.81
C ASN A 73 12.36 -11.86 21.25
N ASN A 74 11.34 -11.99 22.11
CA ASN A 74 11.33 -11.49 23.47
C ASN A 74 11.64 -9.98 23.56
N ILE A 75 11.19 -9.20 22.57
CA ILE A 75 11.37 -7.75 22.53
C ILE A 75 10.11 -7.09 23.09
N THR A 76 10.23 -6.37 24.19
CA THR A 76 9.12 -5.61 24.76
C THR A 76 8.87 -4.31 23.99
N THR A 77 7.65 -3.77 24.06
CA THR A 77 7.32 -2.46 23.49
C THR A 77 8.24 -1.36 24.02
N ASN A 78 8.58 -1.40 25.31
CA ASN A 78 9.50 -0.41 25.89
C ASN A 78 10.93 -0.53 25.33
N GLN A 79 11.42 -1.75 25.12
CA GLN A 79 12.72 -1.96 24.48
C GLN A 79 12.71 -1.49 23.03
N LEU A 80 11.63 -1.74 22.29
CA LEU A 80 11.46 -1.21 20.93
C LEU A 80 11.57 0.32 20.95
N LEU A 81 10.79 1.01 21.80
CA LEU A 81 10.72 2.48 21.80
C LEU A 81 11.92 3.20 22.45
N SER A 82 12.68 2.51 23.31
CA SER A 82 13.85 3.07 24.00
C SER A 82 15.17 2.76 23.31
N SER A 83 15.16 1.88 22.30
CA SER A 83 16.37 1.46 21.60
C SER A 83 16.83 2.47 20.55
N ASN A 84 18.14 2.75 20.50
CA ASN A 84 18.75 3.53 19.41
C ASN A 84 18.80 2.78 18.07
N VAL A 85 18.43 1.49 18.07
CA VAL A 85 18.48 0.60 16.89
C VAL A 85 17.09 0.15 16.42
N GLN A 86 16.05 0.92 16.69
CA GLN A 86 14.68 0.69 16.21
C GLN A 86 14.59 0.31 14.72
N HIS A 87 15.25 1.08 13.87
CA HIS A 87 15.26 0.85 12.43
C HIS A 87 15.89 -0.50 12.03
N ILE A 88 16.83 -1.02 12.83
CA ILE A 88 17.42 -2.35 12.62
C ILE A 88 16.40 -3.43 13.02
N ILE A 89 15.69 -3.27 14.14
CA ILE A 89 14.63 -4.20 14.55
C ILE A 89 13.55 -4.28 13.47
N ILE A 90 13.09 -3.14 12.96
CA ILE A 90 12.10 -3.08 11.88
C ILE A 90 12.64 -3.68 10.58
N ALA A 91 13.89 -3.42 10.22
CA ALA A 91 14.51 -4.01 9.03
C ALA A 91 14.63 -5.54 9.14
N ASN A 92 15.05 -6.07 10.28
CA ASN A 92 15.14 -7.51 10.56
C ASN A 92 13.76 -8.17 10.46
N TRP A 93 12.75 -7.53 11.07
CA TRP A 93 11.37 -7.98 10.97
C TRP A 93 10.89 -8.04 9.52
N LEU A 94 11.01 -6.95 8.76
CA LEU A 94 10.59 -6.92 7.35
C LEU A 94 11.33 -7.96 6.51
N SER A 95 12.64 -8.16 6.77
CA SER A 95 13.43 -9.19 6.08
C SER A 95 12.93 -10.61 6.40
N SER A 96 12.48 -10.87 7.63
CA SER A 96 11.96 -12.18 8.02
C SER A 96 10.63 -12.54 7.31
N MET A 97 9.87 -11.53 6.88
CA MET A 97 8.59 -11.72 6.18
C MET A 97 8.74 -12.14 4.71
N LYS A 98 9.95 -12.04 4.14
CA LYS A 98 10.19 -12.21 2.70
C LYS A 98 9.67 -13.53 2.12
N TYR A 99 9.76 -14.62 2.89
CA TYR A 99 9.44 -15.97 2.39
C TYR A 99 7.99 -16.41 2.67
N SER A 100 7.28 -15.74 3.57
CA SER A 100 5.96 -16.16 4.05
C SER A 100 4.84 -15.19 3.69
N ASN A 101 5.16 -14.05 3.07
CA ASN A 101 4.19 -12.99 2.81
C ASN A 101 4.33 -12.40 1.41
N THR A 102 3.19 -11.92 0.89
CA THR A 102 3.16 -11.21 -0.40
C THR A 102 3.84 -9.85 -0.29
N HIS A 103 4.36 -9.33 -1.42
CA HIS A 103 4.96 -7.99 -1.45
C HIS A 103 3.99 -6.89 -0.97
N ALA A 104 2.68 -7.05 -1.24
CA ALA A 104 1.66 -6.13 -0.75
C ALA A 104 1.53 -6.16 0.78
N ALA A 105 1.52 -7.35 1.40
CA ALA A 105 1.47 -7.49 2.85
C ALA A 105 2.71 -6.91 3.55
N ILE A 106 3.89 -7.06 2.94
CA ILE A 106 5.15 -6.48 3.46
C ILE A 106 5.12 -4.95 3.37
N LYS A 107 4.56 -4.38 2.31
CA LYS A 107 4.35 -2.92 2.19
C LYS A 107 3.36 -2.40 3.23
N GLU A 108 2.26 -3.09 3.45
CA GLU A 108 1.29 -2.75 4.50
C GLU A 108 1.95 -2.78 5.89
N ALA A 109 2.72 -3.83 6.19
CA ALA A 109 3.45 -3.97 7.44
C ALA A 109 4.45 -2.82 7.67
N ARG A 110 5.21 -2.45 6.64
CA ARG A 110 6.11 -1.28 6.68
C ARG A 110 5.34 0.02 6.96
N THR A 111 4.21 0.23 6.29
CA THR A 111 3.37 1.42 6.49
C THR A 111 2.83 1.48 7.92
N ALA A 112 2.37 0.35 8.47
CA ALA A 112 1.89 0.27 9.85
C ALA A 112 3.01 0.59 10.86
N ALA A 113 4.22 0.09 10.66
CA ALA A 113 5.36 0.43 11.51
C ALA A 113 5.72 1.91 11.43
N ASN A 114 5.86 2.47 10.23
CA ASN A 114 6.13 3.91 10.08
C ASN A 114 5.06 4.77 10.76
N MET A 115 3.78 4.43 10.61
CA MET A 115 2.67 5.11 11.27
C MET A 115 2.80 5.07 12.80
N LEU A 116 3.13 3.90 13.38
CA LEU A 116 3.30 3.79 14.83
C LEU A 116 4.37 4.75 15.35
N PHE A 117 5.54 4.76 14.70
CA PHE A 117 6.64 5.61 15.10
C PHE A 117 6.35 7.10 14.90
N GLU A 118 5.66 7.46 13.80
CA GLU A 118 5.19 8.83 13.56
C GLU A 118 4.26 9.31 14.69
N VAL A 119 3.27 8.50 15.06
CA VAL A 119 2.27 8.82 16.09
C VAL A 119 2.88 8.88 17.50
N VAL A 120 3.92 8.08 17.74
CA VAL A 120 4.70 8.08 18.98
C VAL A 120 5.71 9.25 19.03
N GLY A 121 5.87 10.00 17.93
CA GLY A 121 6.78 11.15 17.83
C GLY A 121 8.25 10.76 17.66
N GLN A 122 8.53 9.60 17.07
CA GLN A 122 9.88 9.09 16.82
C GLN A 122 10.12 8.92 15.32
N SER A 123 11.20 9.51 14.80
CA SER A 123 11.59 9.31 13.40
C SER A 123 12.42 8.04 13.25
N LEU A 124 11.99 7.15 12.35
CA LEU A 124 12.76 5.98 11.96
C LEU A 124 13.74 6.31 10.83
N PRO A 125 15.07 6.11 11.00
CA PRO A 125 16.02 6.13 9.89
C PRO A 125 15.58 5.20 8.75
N GLN A 126 15.31 5.79 7.57
CA GLN A 126 14.68 5.05 6.48
C GLN A 126 15.66 4.29 5.58
N LYS A 127 16.96 4.62 5.58
CA LYS A 127 17.92 4.11 4.58
C LYS A 127 18.00 2.58 4.55
N LEU A 128 18.14 1.94 5.71
CA LEU A 128 18.19 0.48 5.81
C LEU A 128 16.85 -0.17 5.43
N ILE A 129 15.74 0.39 5.91
CA ILE A 129 14.39 -0.08 5.60
C ILE A 129 14.14 0.00 4.09
N GLN A 130 14.57 1.05 3.41
CA GLN A 130 14.44 1.20 1.96
C GLN A 130 15.22 0.13 1.20
N LEU A 131 16.40 -0.28 1.67
CA LEU A 131 17.18 -1.35 1.05
C LEU A 131 16.44 -2.70 1.13
N VAL A 132 15.88 -3.04 2.29
CA VAL A 132 15.05 -4.24 2.48
C VAL A 132 13.80 -4.18 1.59
N MET A 133 13.20 -3.00 1.45
CA MET A 133 11.97 -2.81 0.70
C MET A 133 12.13 -2.77 -0.82
N LYS A 134 13.35 -2.61 -1.35
CA LYS A 134 13.60 -2.34 -2.78
C LYS A 134 12.98 -3.40 -3.71
N GLU A 135 13.19 -4.67 -3.39
CA GLU A 135 12.60 -5.80 -4.13
C GLU A 135 11.07 -5.75 -4.04
N HIS A 136 10.51 -5.61 -2.84
CA HIS A 136 9.06 -5.59 -2.67
C HIS A 136 8.38 -4.40 -3.34
N ILE A 137 9.06 -3.26 -3.45
CA ILE A 137 8.58 -2.11 -4.22
C ILE A 137 8.58 -2.43 -5.71
N ARG A 138 9.67 -3.01 -6.24
CA ARG A 138 9.79 -3.37 -7.66
C ARG A 138 8.75 -4.42 -8.07
N GLU A 139 8.64 -5.51 -7.33
CA GLU A 139 7.75 -6.63 -7.66
C GLU A 139 6.26 -6.31 -7.44
N SER A 140 5.95 -5.28 -6.62
CA SER A 140 4.58 -4.79 -6.44
C SER A 140 4.25 -3.55 -7.27
N ALA A 141 5.21 -3.04 -8.05
CA ALA A 141 4.91 -2.02 -9.04
C ALA A 141 3.98 -2.66 -10.05
N LYS A 142 2.89 -1.98 -10.40
CA LYS A 142 2.11 -2.37 -11.57
C LYS A 142 3.10 -2.39 -12.73
N VAL A 143 3.23 -3.53 -13.41
CA VAL A 143 3.78 -3.53 -14.76
C VAL A 143 2.84 -2.60 -15.52
N ILE A 144 3.33 -1.43 -15.89
CA ILE A 144 2.67 -0.61 -16.89
C ILE A 144 2.90 -1.40 -18.18
N SER A 145 2.09 -2.44 -18.41
CA SER A 145 1.86 -2.88 -19.76
C SER A 145 1.25 -1.67 -20.42
N GLU A 146 1.93 -1.10 -21.41
CA GLU A 146 1.27 -0.21 -22.36
C GLU A 146 0.00 -0.96 -22.79
N GLU A 147 -1.17 -0.48 -22.36
CA GLU A 147 -2.42 -1.05 -22.85
C GLU A 147 -2.40 -0.84 -24.35
N GLU A 148 -2.44 -1.93 -25.11
CA GLU A 148 -2.56 -1.87 -26.56
C GLU A 148 -3.78 -1.00 -26.87
N ILE A 149 -3.55 0.19 -27.42
CA ILE A 149 -4.64 1.11 -27.79
C ILE A 149 -5.30 0.50 -29.02
N TRP A 150 -6.26 -0.40 -28.78
CA TRP A 150 -7.12 -0.92 -29.82
C TRP A 150 -7.69 0.26 -30.60
N HIS A 151 -7.52 0.24 -31.92
CA HIS A 151 -7.98 1.26 -32.88
C HIS A 151 -7.07 2.46 -33.12
N LEU A 152 -5.80 2.45 -32.71
CA LEU A 152 -4.83 3.45 -33.20
C LEU A 152 -4.76 3.45 -34.73
N ASP A 153 -4.82 2.27 -35.34
CA ASP A 153 -4.81 2.08 -36.80
C ASP A 153 -6.03 2.72 -37.47
N VAL A 154 -7.20 2.60 -36.83
CA VAL A 154 -8.47 3.18 -37.32
C VAL A 154 -8.41 4.71 -37.21
N LEU A 155 -7.83 5.23 -36.13
CA LEU A 155 -7.62 6.67 -35.95
C LEU A 155 -6.63 7.21 -37.00
N LEU A 156 -5.53 6.50 -37.24
CA LEU A 156 -4.53 6.85 -38.26
C LEU A 156 -5.14 6.80 -39.67
N GLU A 157 -5.92 5.77 -39.99
CA GLU A 157 -6.63 5.65 -41.27
C GLU A 157 -7.65 6.78 -41.45
N HIS A 158 -8.41 7.12 -40.40
CA HIS A 158 -9.34 8.24 -40.42
C HIS A 158 -8.62 9.57 -40.66
N LEU A 159 -7.50 9.82 -39.98
CA LEU A 159 -6.68 11.01 -40.15
C LEU A 159 -6.05 11.08 -41.55
N GLN A 160 -5.61 9.95 -42.11
CA GLN A 160 -5.12 9.88 -43.49
C GLN A 160 -6.22 10.15 -44.52
N ASN A 161 -7.45 9.68 -44.27
CA ASN A 161 -8.58 9.95 -45.15
C ASN A 161 -9.03 11.41 -45.09
N ILE A 162 -8.94 12.04 -43.91
CA ILE A 162 -9.14 13.49 -43.76
C ILE A 162 -8.04 14.25 -44.51
N SER A 163 -6.76 13.91 -44.32
CA SER A 163 -5.65 14.66 -44.94
C SER A 163 -5.63 14.60 -46.48
N LYS A 164 -6.17 13.54 -47.09
CA LYS A 164 -6.35 13.43 -48.54
C LYS A 164 -7.42 14.38 -49.11
N ASN A 165 -8.33 14.90 -48.29
CA ASN A 165 -9.36 15.86 -48.70
C ASN A 165 -8.80 17.29 -48.77
N ARG A 166 -8.51 17.79 -49.98
CA ARG A 166 -7.87 19.10 -50.23
C ARG A 166 -8.71 20.35 -49.92
N ASN A 167 -9.94 20.21 -49.40
CA ASN A 167 -10.85 21.31 -49.07
C ASN A 167 -11.03 21.53 -47.56
N LEU A 168 -9.97 21.33 -46.78
CA LEU A 168 -10.00 21.55 -45.33
C LEU A 168 -9.65 23.01 -45.00
N THR A 169 -10.57 23.70 -44.33
CA THR A 169 -10.31 25.01 -43.74
C THR A 169 -9.24 24.89 -42.65
N GLN A 170 -8.29 25.84 -42.59
CA GLN A 170 -7.20 25.97 -41.62
C GLN A 170 -7.45 25.40 -40.20
N PRO A 171 -8.58 25.68 -39.53
CA PRO A 171 -8.87 25.13 -38.19
C PRO A 171 -9.02 23.60 -38.14
N LYS A 172 -9.49 22.94 -39.21
CA LYS A 172 -9.62 21.47 -39.25
C LYS A 172 -8.27 20.78 -39.46
N ILE A 173 -7.34 21.43 -40.16
CA ILE A 173 -5.97 20.94 -40.34
C ILE A 173 -5.21 21.05 -39.00
N LEU A 174 -5.36 22.18 -38.30
CA LEU A 174 -4.75 22.38 -36.99
C LEU A 174 -5.29 21.38 -35.94
N ALA A 175 -6.60 21.13 -35.93
CA ALA A 175 -7.21 20.13 -35.04
C ALA A 175 -6.67 18.72 -35.33
N ALA A 176 -6.57 18.33 -36.61
CA ALA A 176 -6.00 17.03 -36.99
C ALA A 176 -4.52 16.88 -36.58
N CYS A 177 -3.69 17.92 -36.78
CA CYS A 177 -2.29 17.90 -36.39
C CYS A 177 -2.11 17.86 -34.86
N LEU A 178 -2.93 18.59 -34.09
CA LEU A 178 -2.88 18.57 -32.63
C LEU A 178 -3.32 17.22 -32.07
N SER A 179 -4.32 16.56 -32.68
CA SER A 179 -4.72 15.21 -32.30
C SER A 179 -3.65 14.16 -32.59
N SER A 180 -2.83 14.33 -33.62
CA SER A 180 -1.71 13.41 -33.93
C SER A 180 -0.46 13.60 -33.06
N ILE A 181 -0.30 14.74 -32.39
CA ILE A 181 0.84 15.01 -31.48
C ILE A 181 0.54 14.53 -30.05
N ILE A 182 -0.75 14.40 -29.70
CA ILE A 182 -1.21 13.99 -28.36
C ILE A 182 -1.41 12.46 -28.27
N ALA A 183 -1.55 11.76 -29.39
CA ALA A 183 -1.49 10.30 -29.50
C ALA A 183 -0.03 9.81 -29.53
#